data_AF-A0A971V9R5-F1
#
_entry.id   AF-A0A971V9R5-F1
#
_cell.length_a   1.000
_cell.length_b   1.000
_cell.length_c   1.000
_cell.angle_alpha   90.00
_cell.angle_beta   90.00
_cell.angle_gamma   90.00
#
_symmetry.space_group_name_H-M   'P 1'
#
loop_
_entity.id
_entity.type
_entity.pdbx_description
1 polymer ?
#
loop_
_entity_poly.entity_id
_entity_poly.type
_entity_poly.pdbx_seq_one_letter_code
_entity_poly.pdbx_strand_id
1 'polypeptide(L)'
;QREENADRIIKTFQDFIYEHKDEIIALRIVYSQAYKDRPMVIDGLKALYEKLKTQGITIERLWDCYAIKKPEKVKRGTVAKLTDLISIIRFEMGYSDDIIPFSDKVNYNFMQWTLKRNAGAVHFTDEQMEWLRLIRDHIATSLSIEPGDLELSPFDRKGGLGRFYEVFGDNYESILHEMNIELVA
;
A
#
# COMPACT_ATOMS: atom_id res chain seq x y z
N GLN A 1 23.09 5.52 23.86
CA GLN A 1 22.19 4.37 24.15
C GLN A 1 20.92 4.31 23.30
N ARG A 2 19.99 5.28 23.33
CA ARG A 2 18.79 5.24 22.44
C ARG A 2 19.13 5.35 20.96
N GLU A 3 20.03 6.25 20.58
CA GLU A 3 20.49 6.41 19.19
C GLU A 3 21.35 5.25 18.68
N GLU A 4 22.33 4.79 19.46
CA GLU A 4 23.16 3.61 19.11
C GLU A 4 22.30 2.34 18.91
N ASN A 5 21.23 2.19 19.71
CA ASN A 5 20.29 1.09 19.51
C ASN A 5 19.44 1.28 18.24
N ALA A 6 19.11 2.52 17.86
CA ALA A 6 18.41 2.81 16.60
C ALA A 6 19.31 2.51 15.39
N ASP A 7 20.58 2.90 15.44
CA ASP A 7 21.57 2.62 14.39
C ASP A 7 21.74 1.11 14.19
N ARG A 8 21.83 0.34 15.28
CA ARG A 8 21.91 -1.12 15.20
C ARG A 8 20.67 -1.74 14.54
N ILE A 9 19.47 -1.31 14.94
CA ILE A 9 18.21 -1.84 14.39
C ILE A 9 18.09 -1.50 12.90
N ILE A 10 18.39 -0.26 12.51
CA ILE A 10 18.39 0.17 11.11
C ILE A 10 19.41 -0.66 10.32
N LYS A 11 20.61 -0.87 10.86
CA LYS A 11 21.64 -1.68 10.20
C LYS A 11 21.21 -3.12 10.00
N THR A 12 20.65 -3.77 11.02
CA THR A 12 20.10 -5.13 10.89
C THR A 12 18.99 -5.20 9.84
N PHE A 13 18.12 -4.19 9.79
CA PHE A 13 17.11 -4.12 8.73
C PHE A 13 17.71 -3.92 7.34
N GLN A 14 18.73 -3.07 7.18
CA GLN A 14 19.43 -2.89 5.91
C GLN A 14 20.08 -4.19 5.42
N ASP A 15 20.72 -4.93 6.33
CA ASP A 15 21.32 -6.22 6.01
C ASP A 15 20.23 -7.24 5.62
N PHE A 16 19.09 -7.23 6.31
CA PHE A 16 17.91 -8.03 5.95
C PHE A 16 17.37 -7.68 4.54
N ILE A 17 17.24 -6.38 4.20
CA ILE A 17 16.80 -5.95 2.86
C ILE A 17 17.79 -6.39 1.79
N TYR A 18 19.09 -6.36 2.09
CA TYR A 18 20.12 -6.82 1.17
C TYR A 18 20.03 -8.34 0.93
N GLU A 19 19.86 -9.13 1.99
CA GLU A 19 19.73 -10.60 1.91
C GLU A 19 18.45 -11.03 1.19
N HIS A 20 17.35 -10.31 1.40
CA HIS A 20 16.04 -10.62 0.81
C HIS A 20 15.73 -9.78 -0.43
N LYS A 21 16.73 -9.15 -1.05
CA LYS A 21 16.54 -8.20 -2.15
C LYS A 21 15.78 -8.80 -3.34
N ASP A 22 16.09 -10.03 -3.71
CA ASP A 22 15.45 -10.70 -4.84
C ASP A 22 13.98 -11.05 -4.53
N GLU A 23 13.67 -11.45 -3.30
CA GLU A 23 12.30 -11.68 -2.82
C GLU A 23 11.49 -10.36 -2.87
N ILE A 24 12.08 -9.26 -2.42
CA ILE A 24 11.45 -7.92 -2.45
C ILE A 24 11.25 -7.43 -3.88
N ILE A 25 12.22 -7.64 -4.78
CA ILE A 25 12.09 -7.28 -6.19
C ILE A 25 11.02 -8.15 -6.86
N ALA A 26 10.97 -9.45 -6.57
CA ALA A 26 9.93 -10.34 -7.08
C ALA A 26 8.54 -9.88 -6.63
N LEU A 27 8.37 -9.51 -5.36
CA LEU A 27 7.13 -8.90 -4.87
C LEU A 27 6.76 -7.67 -5.69
N ARG A 28 7.70 -6.78 -6.01
CA ARG A 28 7.48 -5.61 -6.86
C ARG A 28 7.13 -5.96 -8.32
N ILE A 29 7.77 -6.96 -8.91
CA ILE A 29 7.52 -7.36 -10.31
C ILE A 29 6.12 -7.95 -10.43
N VAL A 30 5.77 -8.89 -9.54
CA VAL A 30 4.42 -9.45 -9.44
C VAL A 30 3.42 -8.32 -9.20
N TYR A 31 3.78 -7.35 -8.35
CA TYR A 31 2.99 -6.15 -8.11
C TYR A 31 2.74 -5.34 -9.40
N SER A 32 3.67 -5.33 -10.35
CA SER A 32 3.60 -4.53 -11.58
C SER A 32 3.02 -5.24 -12.81
N GLN A 33 2.97 -6.58 -12.85
CA GLN A 33 2.70 -7.33 -14.09
C GLN A 33 1.34 -8.05 -14.14
N ALA A 34 0.81 -8.59 -13.02
CA ALA A 34 -0.39 -9.41 -13.08
C ALA A 34 -1.29 -9.27 -11.84
N TYR A 35 -2.56 -8.93 -12.09
CA TYR A 35 -3.58 -8.78 -11.05
C TYR A 35 -3.90 -10.08 -10.29
N LYS A 36 -3.78 -11.24 -10.95
CA LYS A 36 -4.13 -12.55 -10.37
C LYS A 36 -3.16 -13.04 -9.29
N ASP A 37 -1.96 -12.48 -9.25
CA ASP A 37 -0.90 -12.92 -8.35
C ASP A 37 -0.80 -12.04 -7.09
N ARG A 38 -1.78 -11.16 -6.88
CA ARG A 38 -1.84 -10.20 -5.75
C ARG A 38 -1.92 -10.84 -4.37
N PRO A 39 -2.72 -11.91 -4.13
CA PRO A 39 -2.70 -12.62 -2.86
C PRO A 39 -1.30 -13.13 -2.51
N MET A 40 -0.54 -13.58 -3.52
CA MET A 40 0.84 -14.01 -3.34
C MET A 40 1.76 -12.88 -2.89
N VAL A 41 1.50 -11.63 -3.31
CA VAL A 41 2.28 -10.46 -2.87
C VAL A 41 2.01 -10.12 -1.40
N ILE A 42 0.75 -10.14 -0.98
CA ILE A 42 0.36 -9.89 0.42
C ILE A 42 0.97 -10.97 1.31
N ASP A 43 0.87 -12.24 0.90
CA ASP A 43 1.41 -13.35 1.67
C ASP A 43 2.93 -13.34 1.70
N GLY A 44 3.59 -12.93 0.61
CA GLY A 44 5.02 -12.69 0.60
C GLY A 44 5.43 -11.54 1.52
N LEU A 45 4.68 -10.44 1.58
CA LEU A 45 4.94 -9.35 2.53
C LEU A 45 4.75 -9.80 3.99
N LYS A 46 3.71 -10.59 4.28
CA LYS A 46 3.52 -11.21 5.60
C LYS A 46 4.69 -12.13 5.94
N ALA A 47 5.09 -13.00 5.03
CA ALA A 47 6.22 -13.92 5.25
C ALA A 47 7.53 -13.15 5.50
N LEU A 48 7.78 -12.08 4.74
CA LEU A 48 8.91 -11.19 4.96
C LEU A 48 8.85 -10.54 6.34
N TYR A 49 7.66 -10.08 6.76
CA TYR A 49 7.48 -9.51 8.09
C TYR A 49 7.68 -10.55 9.21
N GLU A 50 7.21 -11.78 9.04
CA GLU A 50 7.46 -12.86 9.99
C GLU A 50 8.96 -13.13 10.15
N LYS A 51 9.71 -13.20 9.04
CA LYS A 51 11.18 -13.35 9.08
C LYS A 51 11.83 -12.19 9.84
N LEU A 52 11.40 -10.96 9.59
CA LEU A 52 11.92 -9.77 10.27
C LEU A 52 11.67 -9.80 11.79
N LYS A 53 10.48 -10.27 12.21
CA LYS A 53 10.14 -10.45 13.63
C LYS A 53 11.04 -11.47 14.33
N THR A 54 11.52 -12.51 13.62
CA THR A 54 12.48 -13.46 14.22
C THR A 54 13.81 -12.81 14.59
N GLN A 55 14.15 -11.67 13.97
CA GLN A 55 15.31 -10.84 14.32
C GLN A 55 15.00 -9.80 15.43
N GLY A 56 13.80 -9.86 16.03
CA GLY A 56 13.37 -8.94 17.08
C GLY A 56 12.98 -7.54 16.57
N ILE A 57 12.68 -7.40 15.28
CA ILE A 57 12.35 -6.12 14.64
C ILE A 57 10.86 -6.10 14.28
N THR A 58 10.18 -5.03 14.68
CA THR A 58 8.78 -4.75 14.29
C THR A 58 8.70 -3.48 13.44
N ILE A 59 7.57 -3.28 12.75
CA ILE A 59 7.36 -2.10 11.90
C ILE A 59 7.36 -0.83 12.74
N GLU A 60 6.67 -0.84 13.89
CA GLU A 60 6.62 0.27 14.83
C GLU A 60 8.03 0.62 15.30
N ARG A 61 8.82 -0.41 15.62
CA ARG A 61 10.19 -0.22 16.09
C ARG A 61 11.08 0.39 15.02
N LEU A 62 10.95 -0.03 13.76
CA LEU A 62 11.68 0.58 12.66
C LEU A 62 11.26 2.03 12.44
N TRP A 63 9.96 2.29 12.44
CA TRP A 63 9.42 3.63 12.29
C TRP A 63 9.98 4.59 13.33
N ASP A 64 9.98 4.18 14.61
CA ASP A 64 10.57 4.96 15.71
C ASP A 64 12.07 5.19 15.50
N CYS A 65 12.82 4.17 15.08
CA CYS A 65 14.26 4.29 14.84
C CYS A 65 14.55 5.29 13.72
N TYR A 66 13.82 5.24 12.61
CA TYR A 66 13.96 6.24 11.55
C TYR A 66 13.50 7.63 12.00
N ALA A 67 12.41 7.74 12.78
CA ALA A 67 11.94 9.02 13.31
C ALA A 67 12.92 9.68 14.29
N ILE A 68 13.78 8.88 14.94
CA ILE A 68 14.91 9.35 15.76
C ILE A 68 16.06 9.80 14.88
N LYS A 69 16.46 9.00 13.88
CA LYS A 69 17.68 9.23 13.10
C LYS A 69 17.52 10.20 11.93
N LYS A 70 16.32 10.28 11.35
CA LYS A 70 15.98 11.09 10.17
C LYS A 70 14.61 11.78 10.38
N PRO A 71 14.45 12.60 11.44
CA PRO A 71 13.16 13.15 11.84
C PRO A 71 12.46 13.98 10.75
N GLU A 72 13.23 14.63 9.87
CA GLU A 72 12.77 15.41 8.72
C GLU A 72 12.24 14.54 7.58
N LYS A 73 12.61 13.26 7.55
CA LYS A 73 12.21 12.28 6.54
C LYS A 73 11.05 11.40 6.97
N VAL A 74 10.56 11.52 8.20
CA VAL A 74 9.58 10.58 8.75
C VAL A 74 8.37 11.32 9.31
N LYS A 75 7.18 10.91 8.85
CA LYS A 75 5.93 11.41 9.44
C LYS A 75 5.74 10.80 10.84
N ARG A 76 5.61 11.64 11.86
CA ARG A 76 5.40 11.22 13.26
C ARG A 76 3.92 11.03 13.60
N GLY A 77 3.66 10.26 14.66
CA GLY A 77 2.32 10.12 15.24
C GLY A 77 1.38 9.17 14.50
N THR A 78 1.91 8.27 13.67
CA THR A 78 1.14 7.24 12.97
C THR A 78 1.21 5.92 13.72
N VAL A 79 0.10 5.19 13.81
CA VAL A 79 0.07 3.78 14.22
C VAL A 79 0.50 2.93 13.02
N ALA A 80 1.66 2.28 13.12
CA ALA A 80 2.18 1.49 12.01
C ALA A 80 1.28 0.29 11.70
N LYS A 81 1.07 0.04 10.41
CA LYS A 81 0.32 -1.11 9.86
C LYS A 81 1.26 -2.03 9.10
N LEU A 82 0.80 -3.25 8.77
CA LEU A 82 1.58 -4.16 7.92
C LEU A 82 2.00 -3.51 6.59
N THR A 83 1.10 -2.73 6.00
CA THR A 83 1.34 -2.03 4.73
C THR A 83 2.43 -0.96 4.83
N ASP A 84 2.70 -0.43 6.02
CA ASP A 84 3.76 0.56 6.25
C ASP A 84 5.17 -0.04 6.14
N LEU A 85 5.31 -1.37 6.20
CA LEU A 85 6.56 -2.04 5.86
C LEU A 85 6.99 -1.71 4.42
N ILE A 86 6.04 -1.57 3.49
CA ILE A 86 6.33 -1.17 2.11
C ILE A 86 6.96 0.22 2.07
N SER A 87 6.44 1.18 2.83
CA SER A 87 6.99 2.55 2.88
C SER A 87 8.45 2.54 3.34
N ILE A 88 8.76 1.78 4.40
CA ILE A 88 10.12 1.68 4.94
C ILE A 88 11.06 0.98 3.94
N ILE A 89 10.61 -0.12 3.31
CA ILE A 89 11.38 -0.83 2.28
C ILE A 89 11.69 0.10 1.10
N ARG A 90 10.68 0.82 0.59
CA ARG A 90 10.86 1.75 -0.55
C ARG A 90 11.86 2.85 -0.21
N PHE A 91 11.82 3.37 1.01
CA PHE A 91 12.77 4.35 1.49
C PHE A 91 14.21 3.79 1.50
N GLU A 92 14.43 2.60 2.08
CA GLU A 92 15.77 1.99 2.12
C GLU A 92 16.29 1.58 0.74
N MET A 93 15.41 1.24 -0.19
CA MET A 93 15.78 0.95 -1.57
C MET A 93 15.95 2.19 -2.45
N GLY A 94 15.73 3.39 -1.91
CA GLY A 94 15.86 4.66 -2.64
C GLY A 94 14.72 4.94 -3.63
N TYR A 95 13.57 4.28 -3.48
CA TYR A 95 12.36 4.54 -4.28
C TYR A 95 11.44 5.59 -3.67
N SER A 96 11.76 6.08 -2.47
CA SER A 96 11.05 7.17 -1.81
C SER A 96 12.02 7.98 -0.96
N ASP A 97 11.84 9.30 -0.96
CA ASP A 97 12.69 10.22 -0.21
C ASP A 97 12.27 10.37 1.26
N ASP A 98 11.06 9.93 1.61
CA ASP A 98 10.44 10.09 2.94
C ASP A 98 9.69 8.80 3.35
N ILE A 99 9.60 8.54 4.65
CA ILE A 99 8.77 7.48 5.23
C ILE A 99 7.45 8.09 5.68
N ILE A 100 6.42 7.91 4.85
CA ILE A 100 5.04 8.28 5.14
C ILE A 100 4.15 7.03 5.20
N PRO A 101 3.01 7.09 5.93
CA PRO A 101 2.10 5.95 6.01
C PRO A 101 1.64 5.54 4.62
N PHE A 102 1.55 4.24 4.37
CA PHE A 102 1.14 3.71 3.08
C PHE A 102 -0.24 4.25 2.67
N SER A 103 -1.15 4.39 3.63
CA SER A 103 -2.47 4.99 3.40
C SER A 103 -2.39 6.44 2.90
N ASP A 104 -1.41 7.21 3.36
CA ASP A 104 -1.24 8.60 2.93
C ASP A 104 -0.78 8.67 1.49
N LYS A 105 0.13 7.76 1.09
CA LYS A 105 0.56 7.60 -0.29
C LYS A 105 -0.61 7.19 -1.20
N VAL A 106 -1.42 6.23 -0.77
CA VAL A 106 -2.64 5.81 -1.48
C VAL A 106 -3.63 6.96 -1.63
N ASN A 107 -3.85 7.74 -0.56
CA ASN A 107 -4.72 8.91 -0.59
C ASN A 107 -4.22 9.99 -1.56
N TYR A 108 -2.91 10.26 -1.55
CA TYR A 108 -2.30 11.20 -2.47
C TYR A 108 -2.41 10.73 -3.92
N ASN A 109 -2.08 9.48 -4.19
CA ASN A 109 -2.17 8.90 -5.53
C ASN A 109 -3.62 8.89 -6.03
N PHE A 110 -4.59 8.57 -5.17
CA PHE A 110 -6.03 8.66 -5.50
C PHE A 110 -6.45 10.07 -5.90
N MET A 111 -5.99 11.10 -5.16
CA MET A 111 -6.25 12.49 -5.52
C MET A 111 -5.66 12.84 -6.89
N GLN A 112 -4.40 12.45 -7.16
CA GLN A 112 -3.77 12.69 -8.47
C GLN A 112 -4.50 11.96 -9.60
N TRP A 113 -4.85 10.70 -9.39
CA TRP A 113 -5.54 9.86 -10.35
C TRP A 113 -6.94 10.41 -10.69
N THR A 114 -7.73 10.77 -9.67
CA THR A 114 -9.06 11.39 -9.86
C THR A 114 -8.98 12.74 -10.58
N LEU A 115 -7.98 13.57 -10.27
CA LEU A 115 -7.75 14.83 -11.00
C LEU A 115 -7.44 14.58 -12.48
N LYS A 116 -6.58 13.61 -12.81
CA LYS A 116 -6.28 13.23 -14.20
C LYS A 116 -7.52 12.74 -14.93
N ARG A 117 -8.32 11.87 -14.29
CA ARG A 117 -9.57 11.34 -14.86
C ARG A 117 -10.60 12.45 -15.10
N ASN A 118 -10.70 13.41 -14.18
CA ASN A 118 -11.61 14.56 -14.29
C ASN A 118 -11.12 15.67 -15.22
N ALA A 119 -9.91 15.60 -15.78
CA ALA A 119 -9.42 16.58 -16.75
C ALA A 119 -10.03 16.39 -18.16
N GLY A 120 -10.76 15.30 -18.40
CA GLY A 120 -11.50 15.03 -19.63
C GLY A 120 -12.96 15.49 -19.58
N ALA A 121 -13.70 15.20 -20.65
CA ALA A 121 -15.14 15.54 -20.76
C ALA A 121 -16.07 14.61 -19.95
N VAL A 122 -15.55 13.49 -19.44
CA VAL A 122 -16.30 12.51 -18.67
C VAL A 122 -15.88 12.61 -17.21
N HIS A 123 -16.83 12.92 -16.34
CA HIS A 123 -16.63 12.99 -14.90
C HIS A 123 -17.31 11.80 -14.22
N PHE A 124 -16.72 11.35 -13.12
CA PHE A 124 -17.41 10.39 -12.26
C PHE A 124 -18.66 11.03 -11.65
N THR A 125 -19.75 10.27 -11.60
CA THR A 125 -20.93 10.65 -10.82
C THR A 125 -20.62 10.64 -9.32
N ASP A 126 -21.49 11.27 -8.52
CA ASP A 126 -21.34 11.23 -7.06
C ASP A 126 -21.32 9.79 -6.53
N GLU A 127 -22.18 8.92 -7.06
CA GLU A 127 -22.22 7.51 -6.68
C GLU A 127 -20.94 6.77 -7.09
N GLN A 128 -20.41 7.02 -8.29
CA GLN A 128 -19.13 6.46 -8.71
C GLN A 128 -18.00 6.94 -7.77
N MET A 129 -17.95 8.23 -7.45
CA MET A 129 -16.94 8.77 -6.53
C MET A 129 -17.02 8.18 -5.12
N GLU A 130 -18.21 7.88 -4.62
CA GLU A 130 -18.37 7.16 -3.34
C GLU A 130 -17.76 5.77 -3.40
N TRP A 131 -18.05 4.99 -4.45
CA TRP A 131 -17.44 3.68 -4.66
C TRP A 131 -15.92 3.78 -4.74
N LEU A 132 -15.39 4.72 -5.52
CA LEU A 132 -13.95 4.93 -5.67
C LEU A 132 -13.28 5.28 -4.33
N ARG A 133 -13.93 6.03 -3.44
CA ARG A 133 -13.40 6.33 -2.09
C ARG A 133 -13.37 5.08 -1.20
N LEU A 134 -14.41 4.26 -1.22
CA LEU A 134 -14.43 3.00 -0.47
C LEU A 134 -13.35 2.03 -0.95
N ILE A 135 -13.16 1.96 -2.28
CA ILE A 135 -12.10 1.16 -2.89
C ILE A 135 -10.72 1.65 -2.47
N ARG A 136 -10.48 2.97 -2.51
CA ARG A 136 -9.23 3.57 -2.02
C ARG A 136 -8.98 3.19 -0.57
N ASP A 137 -9.99 3.30 0.30
CA ASP A 137 -9.84 3.00 1.73
C ASP A 137 -9.51 1.52 1.95
N HIS A 138 -10.13 0.63 1.17
CA HIS A 138 -9.78 -0.79 1.18
C HIS A 138 -8.33 -1.02 0.71
N ILE A 139 -7.91 -0.44 -0.41
CA ILE A 139 -6.53 -0.56 -0.93
C ILE A 139 -5.50 -0.03 0.08
N ALA A 140 -5.82 1.06 0.78
CA ALA A 140 -4.95 1.65 1.80
C ALA A 140 -4.65 0.69 2.97
N THR A 141 -5.51 -0.29 3.23
CA THR A 141 -5.31 -1.30 4.28
C THR A 141 -4.91 -2.67 3.76
N SER A 142 -5.35 -3.02 2.55
CA SER A 142 -5.26 -4.38 1.99
C SER A 142 -4.27 -4.48 0.82
N LEU A 143 -3.66 -3.37 0.39
CA LEU A 143 -2.74 -3.24 -0.76
C LEU A 143 -3.36 -3.37 -2.14
N SER A 144 -4.51 -4.01 -2.24
CA SER A 144 -5.29 -4.17 -3.47
C SER A 144 -6.77 -4.39 -3.14
N ILE A 145 -7.59 -4.40 -4.18
CA ILE A 145 -8.98 -4.86 -4.16
C ILE A 145 -9.22 -5.87 -5.28
N GLU A 146 -9.96 -6.93 -4.98
CA GLU A 146 -10.47 -7.97 -5.90
C GLU A 146 -11.98 -7.85 -6.12
N PRO A 147 -12.56 -8.37 -7.23
CA PRO A 147 -14.00 -8.35 -7.41
C PRO A 147 -14.74 -9.07 -6.28
N GLY A 148 -14.15 -10.12 -5.71
CA GLY A 148 -14.70 -10.82 -4.55
C GLY A 148 -14.72 -9.98 -3.27
N ASP A 149 -13.82 -9.00 -3.11
CA ASP A 149 -13.84 -8.09 -1.97
C ASP A 149 -15.07 -7.18 -2.00
N LEU A 150 -15.65 -6.94 -3.18
CA LEU A 150 -16.88 -6.17 -3.32
C LEU A 150 -18.10 -6.91 -2.75
N GLU A 151 -18.00 -8.21 -2.49
CA GLU A 151 -19.05 -8.97 -1.78
C GLU A 151 -18.91 -8.88 -0.25
N LEU A 152 -17.92 -8.14 0.25
CA LEU A 152 -17.64 -7.97 1.67
C LEU A 152 -17.99 -6.55 2.15
N SER A 153 -18.14 -6.39 3.46
CA SER A 153 -18.37 -5.08 4.08
C SER A 153 -17.20 -4.12 3.85
N PRO A 154 -17.46 -2.84 3.50
CA PRO A 154 -18.77 -2.17 3.46
C PRO A 154 -19.50 -2.21 2.11
N PHE A 155 -18.94 -2.88 1.10
CA PHE A 155 -19.46 -2.88 -0.27
C PHE A 155 -20.76 -3.69 -0.41
N ASP A 156 -20.86 -4.81 0.29
CA ASP A 156 -22.08 -5.64 0.38
C ASP A 156 -23.33 -4.82 0.76
N ARG A 157 -23.19 -3.89 1.71
CA ARG A 157 -24.25 -2.97 2.16
C ARG A 157 -24.67 -1.97 1.10
N LYS A 158 -23.84 -1.75 0.08
CA LYS A 158 -24.13 -0.91 -1.08
C LYS A 158 -24.56 -1.76 -2.30
N GLY A 159 -24.89 -3.05 -2.11
CA GLY A 159 -25.34 -3.95 -3.17
C GLY A 159 -24.23 -4.74 -3.85
N GLY A 160 -23.02 -4.71 -3.29
CA GLY A 160 -21.89 -5.57 -3.65
C GLY A 160 -21.39 -5.43 -5.09
N LEU A 161 -20.80 -6.51 -5.61
CA LEU A 161 -20.25 -6.57 -6.97
C LEU A 161 -21.32 -6.28 -8.03
N GLY A 162 -22.55 -6.76 -7.82
CA GLY A 162 -23.68 -6.52 -8.72
C GLY A 162 -23.99 -5.03 -8.88
N ARG A 163 -24.13 -4.29 -7.76
CA ARG A 163 -24.34 -2.84 -7.83
C ARG A 163 -23.14 -2.11 -8.41
N PHE A 164 -21.93 -2.56 -8.11
CA PHE A 164 -20.73 -1.98 -8.70
C PHE A 164 -20.72 -2.12 -10.24
N TYR A 165 -21.13 -3.27 -10.77
CA TYR A 165 -21.33 -3.49 -12.20
C TYR A 165 -22.38 -2.54 -12.78
N GLU A 166 -23.53 -2.36 -12.12
CA GLU A 166 -24.56 -1.41 -12.58
C GLU A 166 -24.05 0.04 -12.66
N VAL A 167 -23.16 0.42 -11.75
CA VAL A 167 -22.65 1.80 -11.63
C VAL A 167 -21.51 2.09 -12.64
N PHE A 168 -20.69 1.11 -12.97
CA PHE A 168 -19.52 1.28 -13.85
C PHE A 168 -19.67 0.61 -15.23
N GLY A 169 -20.69 -0.23 -15.41
CA GLY A 169 -20.93 -1.00 -16.63
C GLY A 169 -19.75 -1.89 -17.01
N ASP A 170 -19.53 -2.06 -18.31
CA ASP A 170 -18.47 -2.90 -18.86
C ASP A 170 -17.04 -2.45 -18.47
N ASN A 171 -16.88 -1.25 -17.90
CA ASN A 171 -15.60 -0.73 -17.44
C ASN A 171 -15.25 -1.11 -16.00
N TYR A 172 -16.12 -1.84 -15.28
CA TYR A 172 -15.92 -2.12 -13.84
C TYR A 172 -14.60 -2.85 -13.54
N GLU A 173 -14.16 -3.79 -14.38
CA GLU A 173 -12.87 -4.47 -14.17
C GLU A 173 -11.70 -3.55 -14.48
N SER A 174 -11.81 -2.76 -15.55
CA SER A 174 -10.76 -1.82 -15.93
C SER A 174 -10.55 -0.76 -14.86
N ILE A 175 -11.62 -0.27 -14.22
CA ILE A 175 -11.50 0.75 -13.17
C ILE A 175 -10.85 0.17 -11.93
N LEU A 176 -11.23 -1.04 -11.51
CA LEU A 176 -10.58 -1.72 -10.37
C LEU A 176 -9.10 -1.98 -10.67
N HIS A 177 -8.79 -2.46 -11.89
CA HIS A 177 -7.41 -2.74 -12.30
C HIS A 177 -6.54 -1.49 -12.27
N GLU A 178 -7.02 -0.40 -12.88
CA GLU A 178 -6.32 0.87 -12.90
C GLU A 178 -6.09 1.42 -11.49
N MET A 179 -7.12 1.39 -10.63
CA MET A 179 -6.99 1.84 -9.25
C MET A 179 -5.93 1.05 -8.50
N ASN A 180 -5.90 -0.28 -8.66
CA ASN A 180 -4.88 -1.12 -8.04
C ASN A 180 -3.44 -0.78 -8.48
N ILE A 181 -3.26 -0.28 -9.70
CA ILE A 181 -1.94 0.14 -10.20
C ILE A 181 -1.62 1.55 -9.70
N GLU A 182 -2.49 2.51 -10.00
CA GLU A 182 -2.22 3.93 -9.82
C GLU A 182 -2.12 4.32 -8.34
N LEU A 183 -2.92 3.70 -7.47
CA LEU A 183 -2.99 4.10 -6.07
C LEU A 183 -1.77 3.66 -5.27
N VAL A 184 -1.05 2.63 -5.71
CA VAL A 184 0.08 2.07 -4.97
C VAL A 184 1.43 2.38 -5.61
N ALA A 185 1.42 2.92 -6.84
CA ALA A 185 2.60 3.39 -7.57
C ALA A 185 3.49 4.34 -6.74
#